data_AF-A0A7V3MJ86-F1
#
_entry.id   AF-A0A7V3MJ86-F1
#
_cell.length_a   1.000
_cell.length_b   1.000
_cell.length_c   1.000
_cell.angle_alpha   90.00
_cell.angle_beta   90.00
_cell.angle_gamma   90.00
#
_symmetry.space_group_name_H-M   'P 1'
#
loop_
_entity.id
_entity.type
_entity.pdbx_description
1 polymer ?
#
loop_
_entity_poly.entity_id
_entity_poly.type
_entity_poly.pdbx_seq_one_letter_code
_entity_poly.pdbx_strand_id
1 'polypeptide(L)'
;MSEMFRLPVQPRPPIEIARALESGSPEIDKYLGVEIYANTDPDYLARQRRRLAETARLHAERVGDKPSFLIRAPGRLNAFLEYLDMCAGDHMSTTIDGDIPVALTPRDDDIISAVNVSPLFAAADVSIKAEFEAFASAPWAEHAA
;
A
#
# COMPACT_ATOMS: atom_id res chain seq x y z
N MET A 1 19.19 14.62 13.72
CA MET A 1 17.99 13.88 14.12
C MET A 1 16.97 14.12 13.02
N SER A 2 16.60 13.12 12.22
CA SER A 2 15.52 13.32 11.24
C SER A 2 14.23 13.51 12.01
N GLU A 3 13.33 14.36 11.53
CA GLU A 3 11.97 14.39 12.07
C GLU A 3 11.38 12.99 11.91
N MET A 4 10.81 12.44 12.98
CA MET A 4 10.04 11.20 12.88
C MET A 4 8.82 11.49 11.99
N PHE A 5 8.70 10.76 10.89
CA PHE A 5 7.52 10.79 10.05
C PHE A 5 6.28 10.47 10.90
N ARG A 6 5.31 11.38 10.90
CA ARG A 6 4.03 11.21 11.61
C ARG A 6 2.90 11.21 10.59
N LEU A 7 2.12 10.15 10.56
CA LEU A 7 0.86 10.14 9.84
C LEU A 7 -0.16 10.98 10.61
N PRO A 8 -0.81 11.99 9.98
CA PRO A 8 -1.81 12.83 10.63
C PRO A 8 -3.16 12.11 10.80
N VAL A 9 -3.14 10.78 10.89
CA VAL A 9 -4.32 9.92 10.96
C VAL A 9 -4.13 8.98 12.15
N GLN A 10 -5.18 8.81 12.95
CA GLN A 10 -5.16 7.87 14.07
C GLN A 10 -5.33 6.44 13.54
N PRO A 11 -4.42 5.50 13.89
CA PRO A 11 -4.59 4.09 13.53
C PRO A 11 -5.82 3.50 14.23
N ARG A 12 -6.44 2.50 13.60
CA ARG A 12 -7.61 1.79 14.13
C ARG A 12 -7.43 0.29 14.01
N PRO A 13 -8.10 -0.52 14.84
CA PRO A 13 -8.17 -1.96 14.63
C PRO A 13 -8.62 -2.28 13.18
N PRO A 14 -8.00 -3.26 12.49
CA PRO A 14 -8.32 -3.56 11.10
C PRO A 14 -9.80 -3.91 10.89
N ILE A 15 -10.42 -4.57 11.86
CA ILE A 15 -11.85 -4.91 11.79
C ILE A 15 -12.75 -3.67 11.83
N GLU A 16 -12.36 -2.61 12.53
CA GLU A 16 -13.09 -1.34 12.53
C GLU A 16 -12.94 -0.62 11.18
N ILE A 17 -11.76 -0.68 10.56
CA ILE A 17 -11.53 -0.17 9.21
C ILE A 17 -12.43 -0.89 8.21
N ALA A 18 -12.47 -2.23 8.26
CA ALA A 18 -13.34 -3.03 7.39
C ALA A 18 -14.82 -2.65 7.57
N ARG A 19 -15.31 -2.56 8.81
CA ARG A 19 -16.70 -2.16 9.11
C ARG A 19 -17.03 -0.76 8.62
N ALA A 20 -16.10 0.18 8.76
CA ALA A 20 -16.29 1.54 8.26
C ALA A 20 -16.49 1.52 6.74
N LEU A 21 -15.64 0.79 5.99
CA LEU A 21 -15.76 0.65 4.54
C LEU A 21 -17.05 -0.04 4.11
N GLU A 22 -17.58 -0.98 4.89
CA GLU A 22 -18.81 -1.70 4.55
C GLU A 22 -20.09 -0.98 4.96
N SER A 23 -19.99 0.02 5.81
CA SER A 23 -21.15 0.79 6.31
C SER A 23 -21.97 1.44 5.20
N GLY A 24 -21.39 1.62 4.00
CA GLY A 24 -22.02 2.36 2.92
C GLY A 24 -22.15 3.86 3.23
N SER A 25 -21.26 4.39 4.08
CA SER A 25 -21.19 5.81 4.41
C SER A 25 -21.09 6.67 3.13
N PRO A 26 -21.99 7.66 2.95
CA PRO A 26 -21.93 8.59 1.82
C PRO A 26 -20.61 9.37 1.75
N GLU A 27 -19.97 9.62 2.90
CA GLU A 27 -18.69 10.31 2.98
C GLU A 27 -17.56 9.46 2.39
N ILE A 28 -17.55 8.15 2.67
CA ILE A 28 -16.60 7.22 2.06
C ILE A 28 -16.86 7.12 0.56
N ASP A 29 -18.12 7.05 0.14
CA ASP A 29 -18.47 6.98 -1.28
C ASP A 29 -18.06 8.23 -2.04
N LYS A 30 -18.27 9.40 -1.43
CA LYS A 30 -17.80 10.67 -1.97
C LYS A 30 -16.28 10.69 -2.07
N TYR A 31 -15.56 10.28 -1.02
CA TYR A 31 -14.10 10.24 -1.02
C TYR A 31 -13.57 9.32 -2.13
N LEU A 32 -14.07 8.08 -2.19
CA LEU A 32 -13.65 7.11 -3.20
C LEU A 32 -14.03 7.55 -4.61
N GLY A 33 -15.25 8.05 -4.81
CA GLY A 33 -15.75 8.39 -6.14
C GLY A 33 -15.24 9.72 -6.71
N VAL A 34 -14.95 10.70 -5.86
CA VAL A 34 -14.50 12.02 -6.31
C VAL A 34 -12.99 12.18 -6.23
N GLU A 35 -12.37 11.75 -5.13
CA GLU A 35 -10.96 12.04 -4.86
C GLU A 35 -10.02 10.92 -5.30
N ILE A 36 -10.51 9.68 -5.36
CA ILE A 36 -9.65 8.51 -5.57
C ILE A 36 -9.78 7.91 -6.97
N TYR A 37 -11.01 7.64 -7.41
CA TYR A 37 -11.29 6.93 -8.67
C TYR A 37 -11.94 7.79 -9.75
N ALA A 38 -12.36 9.02 -9.41
CA ALA A 38 -13.13 9.89 -10.32
C ALA A 38 -14.32 9.16 -11.01
N ASN A 39 -14.94 8.22 -10.28
CA ASN A 39 -16.03 7.36 -10.75
C ASN A 39 -17.09 7.23 -9.65
N THR A 40 -18.29 7.74 -9.92
CA THR A 40 -19.40 7.78 -8.97
C THR A 40 -20.44 6.68 -9.18
N ASP A 41 -20.17 5.71 -10.06
CA ASP A 41 -21.03 4.54 -10.24
C ASP A 41 -21.15 3.76 -8.91
N PRO A 42 -22.37 3.62 -8.33
CA PRO A 42 -22.58 2.94 -7.06
C PRO A 42 -22.06 1.50 -7.05
N ASP A 43 -22.20 0.76 -8.15
CA ASP A 43 -21.77 -0.63 -8.23
C ASP A 43 -20.24 -0.72 -8.27
N TYR A 44 -19.60 0.22 -8.95
CA TYR A 44 -18.16 0.36 -8.95
C TYR A 44 -17.63 0.64 -7.54
N LEU A 45 -18.19 1.64 -6.87
CA LEU A 45 -17.78 2.01 -5.51
C LEU A 45 -18.01 0.88 -4.51
N ALA A 46 -19.11 0.15 -4.63
CA ALA A 46 -19.39 -1.03 -3.81
C ALA A 46 -18.31 -2.11 -3.97
N ARG A 47 -17.80 -2.33 -5.19
CA ARG A 47 -16.69 -3.27 -5.43
C ARG A 47 -15.39 -2.78 -4.77
N GLN A 48 -15.08 -1.49 -4.87
CA GLN A 48 -13.88 -0.92 -4.26
C GLN A 48 -13.93 -1.03 -2.72
N ARG A 49 -15.06 -0.66 -2.10
CA ARG A 49 -15.25 -0.80 -0.64
C ARG A 49 -15.04 -2.24 -0.20
N ARG A 50 -15.61 -3.21 -0.93
CA ARG A 50 -15.42 -4.64 -0.63
C ARG A 50 -13.96 -5.06 -0.69
N ARG A 51 -13.22 -4.67 -1.73
CA ARG A 51 -11.79 -5.00 -1.89
C ARG A 51 -10.95 -4.42 -0.75
N LEU A 52 -11.19 -3.16 -0.41
CA LEU A 52 -10.50 -2.47 0.70
C LEU A 52 -10.83 -3.11 2.06
N ALA A 53 -12.10 -3.42 2.30
CA ALA A 53 -12.55 -4.06 3.53
C ALA A 53 -11.97 -5.46 3.71
N GLU A 54 -11.91 -6.24 2.63
CA GLU A 54 -11.32 -7.57 2.63
C GLU A 54 -9.83 -7.54 2.96
N THR A 55 -9.09 -6.56 2.42
CA THR A 55 -7.67 -6.35 2.77
C THR A 55 -7.50 -6.14 4.28
N ALA A 56 -8.37 -5.32 4.89
CA ALA A 56 -8.33 -5.07 6.33
C ALA A 56 -8.75 -6.30 7.16
N ARG A 57 -9.70 -7.12 6.68
CA ARG A 57 -10.09 -8.38 7.35
C ARG A 57 -8.98 -9.41 7.36
N LEU A 58 -8.38 -9.68 6.20
CA LEU A 58 -7.27 -10.63 6.07
C LEU A 58 -6.10 -10.22 6.97
N HIS A 59 -5.89 -8.91 7.13
CA HIS A 59 -4.90 -8.41 8.08
C HIS A 59 -5.32 -8.64 9.54
N ALA A 60 -6.59 -8.42 9.88
CA ALA A 60 -7.14 -8.68 11.22
C ALA A 60 -6.89 -10.14 11.67
N GLU A 61 -7.00 -11.11 10.76
CA GLU A 61 -6.72 -12.53 11.06
C GLU A 61 -5.29 -12.75 11.57
N ARG A 62 -4.34 -11.90 11.16
CA ARG A 62 -2.93 -12.01 11.54
C ARG A 62 -2.57 -11.19 12.77
N VAL A 63 -3.15 -9.99 12.91
CA VAL A 63 -2.71 -9.01 13.92
C VAL A 63 -3.74 -8.76 15.03
N GLY A 64 -4.94 -9.30 14.90
CA GLY A 64 -6.07 -9.03 15.80
C GLY A 64 -6.46 -7.55 15.79
N ASP A 65 -6.72 -6.99 16.97
CA ASP A 65 -7.19 -5.62 17.15
C ASP A 65 -6.07 -4.57 17.28
N LYS A 66 -4.84 -4.90 16.88
CA LYS A 66 -3.72 -3.95 16.97
C LYS A 66 -3.98 -2.70 16.12
N PRO A 67 -3.59 -1.49 16.59
CA PRO A 67 -3.76 -0.27 15.83
C PRO A 67 -3.08 -0.35 14.46
N SER A 68 -3.86 -0.16 13.40
CA SER A 68 -3.44 -0.40 12.02
C SER A 68 -3.86 0.74 11.10
N PHE A 69 -3.23 0.78 9.92
CA PHE A 69 -3.56 1.68 8.83
C PHE A 69 -3.96 0.88 7.61
N LEU A 70 -4.81 1.46 6.77
CA LEU A 70 -5.06 1.00 5.41
C LEU A 70 -4.57 2.09 4.47
N ILE A 71 -3.58 1.75 3.65
CA ILE A 71 -3.00 2.65 2.64
C ILE A 71 -3.24 2.08 1.25
N ARG A 72 -3.07 2.93 0.23
CA ARG A 72 -3.28 2.58 -1.17
C ARG A 72 -2.13 3.10 -2.01
N ALA A 73 -1.59 2.25 -2.89
CA ALA A 73 -0.66 2.67 -3.93
C ALA A 73 -1.32 2.48 -5.30
N PRO A 74 -1.59 3.56 -6.07
CA PRO A 74 -2.15 3.44 -7.41
C PRO A 74 -1.13 2.86 -8.38
N GLY A 75 -1.61 2.05 -9.32
CA GLY A 75 -0.87 1.70 -10.51
C GLY A 75 -0.69 2.90 -11.42
N ARG A 76 0.20 2.76 -12.41
CA ARG A 76 0.48 3.81 -13.39
C ARG A 76 0.60 3.25 -14.79
N LEU A 77 0.19 4.06 -15.76
CA LEU A 77 0.43 3.85 -17.17
C LEU A 77 1.44 4.90 -17.65
N ASN A 78 2.42 4.48 -18.43
CA ASN A 78 3.23 5.41 -19.20
C ASN A 78 2.46 5.74 -20.49
N ALA A 79 2.17 7.02 -20.72
CA ALA A 79 1.33 7.44 -21.84
C ALA A 79 2.15 7.66 -23.11
N PHE A 80 3.35 8.24 -22.97
CA PHE A 80 4.27 8.55 -24.07
C PHE A 80 5.71 8.60 -23.55
N LEU A 81 6.68 8.59 -24.48
CA LEU A 81 8.10 8.75 -24.16
C LEU A 81 8.64 7.60 -23.29
N GLU A 82 8.34 6.37 -23.72
CA GLU A 82 8.93 5.16 -23.15
C GLU A 82 10.46 5.23 -23.19
N TYR A 83 11.09 4.75 -22.11
CA TYR A 83 12.55 4.63 -21.94
C TYR A 83 13.35 5.93 -21.88
N LEU A 84 12.72 7.11 -21.95
CA LEU A 84 13.44 8.38 -21.77
C LEU A 84 13.79 8.68 -20.31
N ASP A 85 13.06 8.08 -19.37
CA ASP A 85 13.34 8.16 -17.92
C ASP A 85 14.75 7.67 -17.58
N MET A 86 15.22 6.62 -18.27
CA MET A 86 16.59 6.10 -18.12
C MET A 86 17.67 7.03 -18.70
N CYS A 87 17.28 7.98 -19.54
CA CYS A 87 18.16 8.92 -20.23
C CYS A 87 18.05 10.36 -19.68
N ALA A 88 17.47 10.52 -18.49
CA ALA A 88 17.14 11.82 -17.90
C ALA A 88 16.27 12.72 -18.80
N GLY A 89 15.49 12.12 -19.69
CA GLY A 89 14.51 12.80 -20.52
C GLY A 89 13.15 12.92 -19.81
N ASP A 90 12.27 13.72 -20.42
CA ASP A 90 10.91 13.88 -19.91
C ASP A 90 10.11 12.58 -20.03
N HIS A 91 9.21 12.40 -19.06
CA HIS A 91 8.32 11.25 -18.99
C HIS A 91 6.90 11.73 -18.69
N MET A 92 5.92 11.16 -19.39
CA MET A 92 4.50 11.47 -19.16
C MET A 92 3.76 10.20 -18.77
N SER A 93 3.44 10.07 -17.48
CA SER A 93 2.58 9.01 -16.95
C SER A 93 1.33 9.55 -16.28
N THR A 94 0.37 8.66 -16.13
CA THR A 94 -0.84 8.90 -15.33
C THR A 94 -1.10 7.71 -14.43
N THR A 95 -1.73 7.97 -13.28
CA THR A 95 -2.24 6.91 -12.41
C THR A 95 -3.47 6.27 -13.03
N ILE A 96 -3.67 4.99 -12.74
CA ILE A 96 -4.87 4.24 -13.14
C ILE A 96 -5.64 3.77 -11.90
N ASP A 97 -6.87 3.35 -12.12
CA ASP A 97 -7.76 2.82 -11.08
C ASP A 97 -7.30 1.48 -10.49
N GLY A 98 -6.47 0.74 -11.23
CA GLY A 98 -5.81 -0.44 -10.69
C GLY A 98 -4.85 -0.01 -9.59
N ASP A 99 -5.02 -0.53 -8.38
CA ASP A 99 -4.20 -0.17 -7.22
C ASP A 99 -3.90 -1.39 -6.34
N ILE A 100 -3.03 -1.15 -5.36
CA ILE A 100 -2.65 -2.13 -4.34
C ILE A 100 -3.04 -1.54 -2.98
N PRO A 101 -4.12 -2.04 -2.35
CA PRO A 101 -4.40 -1.75 -0.96
C PRO A 101 -3.45 -2.54 -0.06
N VAL A 102 -2.96 -1.88 1.00
CA VAL A 102 -2.05 -2.47 1.97
C VAL A 102 -2.54 -2.11 3.37
N ALA A 103 -2.87 -3.13 4.16
CA ALA A 103 -3.10 -2.97 5.59
C ALA A 103 -1.78 -3.20 6.32
N LEU A 104 -1.45 -2.32 7.27
CA LEU A 104 -0.19 -2.38 8.01
C LEU A 104 -0.39 -2.06 9.49
N THR A 105 0.37 -2.75 10.33
CA THR A 105 0.44 -2.53 11.78
C THR A 105 1.89 -2.22 12.12
N PRO A 106 2.21 -1.03 12.64
CA PRO A 106 3.55 -0.73 13.11
C PRO A 106 3.99 -1.70 14.20
N ARG A 107 5.29 -1.99 14.24
CA ARG A 107 5.95 -2.80 15.26
C ARG A 107 7.15 -2.04 15.79
N ASP A 108 7.56 -2.38 17.01
CA ASP A 108 8.74 -1.80 17.67
C ASP A 108 10.01 -2.67 17.48
N ASP A 109 9.92 -3.74 16.68
CA ASP A 109 11.04 -4.59 16.30
C ASP A 109 11.51 -4.33 14.86
N ASP A 110 12.57 -5.03 14.44
CA ASP A 110 13.21 -4.82 13.14
C ASP A 110 12.56 -5.64 12.00
N ILE A 111 11.48 -6.37 12.30
CA ILE A 111 10.92 -7.37 11.42
C ILE A 111 9.75 -6.81 10.61
N ILE A 112 9.87 -6.91 9.28
CA ILE A 112 8.75 -6.77 8.35
C ILE A 112 8.16 -8.16 8.10
N SER A 113 6.91 -8.37 8.52
CA SER A 113 6.14 -9.57 8.19
C SER A 113 5.14 -9.25 7.09
N ALA A 114 5.42 -9.73 5.87
CA ALA A 114 4.66 -9.41 4.67
C ALA A 114 3.92 -10.64 4.12
N VAL A 115 2.71 -10.41 3.63
CA VAL A 115 1.92 -11.40 2.88
C VAL A 115 1.20 -10.76 1.71
N ASN A 116 0.92 -11.60 0.73
CA ASN A 116 0.08 -11.27 -0.40
C ASN A 116 -1.20 -12.13 -0.33
N VAL A 117 -2.30 -11.58 -0.83
CA VAL A 117 -3.54 -12.36 -1.02
C VAL A 117 -3.37 -13.42 -2.12
N SER A 118 -2.50 -13.17 -3.09
CA SER A 118 -2.16 -14.13 -4.13
C SER A 118 -1.19 -15.18 -3.59
N PRO A 119 -1.51 -16.49 -3.74
CA PRO A 119 -0.64 -17.58 -3.28
C PRO A 119 0.64 -17.70 -4.12
N LEU A 120 0.75 -16.97 -5.23
CA LEU A 120 1.97 -16.92 -6.04
C LEU A 120 3.14 -16.25 -5.30
N PHE A 121 2.85 -15.45 -4.27
CA PHE A 121 3.86 -14.78 -3.46
C PHE A 121 3.81 -15.34 -2.05
N ALA A 122 4.88 -16.04 -1.65
CA ALA A 122 5.00 -16.62 -0.32
C ALA A 122 5.03 -15.53 0.76
N ALA A 123 4.54 -15.88 1.95
CA ALA A 123 4.73 -15.08 3.15
C ALA A 123 6.24 -14.96 3.46
N ALA A 124 6.66 -13.79 3.94
CA ALA A 124 8.05 -13.55 4.29
C ALA A 124 8.14 -12.70 5.56
N ASP A 125 9.10 -13.07 6.42
CA ASP A 125 9.57 -12.25 7.53
C ASP A 125 11.00 -11.81 7.22
N VAL A 126 11.25 -10.50 7.23
CA VAL A 126 12.52 -9.90 6.82
C VAL A 126 13.01 -8.96 7.91
N SER A 127 14.28 -9.08 8.31
CA SER A 127 14.93 -8.15 9.23
C SER A 127 15.44 -6.94 8.46
N ILE A 128 14.95 -5.75 8.81
CA ILE A 128 15.37 -4.49 8.20
C ILE A 128 16.89 -4.32 8.37
N LYS A 129 17.41 -4.57 9.58
CA LYS A 129 18.84 -4.39 9.85
C LYS A 129 19.69 -5.36 9.03
N ALA A 130 19.28 -6.63 8.95
CA ALA A 130 20.01 -7.63 8.17
C ALA A 130 20.04 -7.27 6.67
N GLU A 131 18.94 -6.76 6.10
CA GLU A 131 18.92 -6.29 4.71
C GLU A 131 19.84 -5.09 4.48
N PHE A 132 19.88 -4.13 5.41
CA PHE A 132 20.83 -3.02 5.32
C PHE A 132 22.28 -3.48 5.43
N GLU A 133 22.59 -4.44 6.30
CA GLU A 133 23.93 -5.03 6.42
C GLU A 133 24.31 -5.82 5.16
N ALA A 134 23.40 -6.62 4.61
CA ALA A 134 23.59 -7.34 3.36
C ALA A 134 23.84 -6.38 2.20
N PHE A 135 23.05 -5.30 2.10
CA PHE A 135 23.25 -4.27 1.09
C PHE A 135 24.60 -3.55 1.31
N ALA A 136 24.93 -3.11 2.52
CA ALA A 136 26.18 -2.41 2.78
C ALA A 136 27.44 -3.27 2.53
N SER A 137 27.34 -4.59 2.71
CA SER A 137 28.45 -5.53 2.57
C SER A 137 28.59 -6.17 1.19
N ALA A 138 27.65 -5.94 0.28
CA ALA A 138 27.71 -6.53 -1.05
C ALA A 138 28.90 -5.97 -1.86
N PRO A 139 29.50 -6.76 -2.78
CA PRO A 139 30.69 -6.38 -3.54
C PRO A 139 30.34 -5.43 -4.70
N TRP A 140 29.76 -4.26 -4.40
CA TRP A 140 29.31 -3.28 -5.40
C TRP A 140 30.39 -2.85 -6.38
N ALA A 141 31.65 -2.88 -5.96
CA ALA A 141 32.80 -2.52 -6.80
C ALA A 141 32.86 -3.32 -8.10
N GLU A 142 32.36 -4.57 -8.12
CA GLU A 142 32.32 -5.41 -9.33
C GLU A 142 31.26 -4.94 -10.35
N HIS A 143 30.33 -4.10 -9.92
CA HIS A 143 29.18 -3.62 -10.71
C HIS A 143 29.23 -2.11 -10.96
N ALA A 144 30.27 -1.41 -10.51
CA ALA A 144 30.41 0.04 -10.60
C ALA A 144 31.19 0.52 -11.85
N ALA A 145 31.42 -0.38 -12.83
CA ALA A 145 32.16 -0.11 -14.06
C ALA A 145 31.29 0.54 -15.15
#